data_AF-A0A7S3SPY0-F1
#
_entry.id   AF-A0A7S3SPY0-F1
#
_cell.length_a   1.000
_cell.length_b   1.000
_cell.length_c   1.000
_cell.angle_alpha   90.00
_cell.angle_beta   90.00
_cell.angle_gamma   90.00
#
_symmetry.space_group_name_H-M   'P 1'
#
loop_
_entity.id
_entity.type
_entity.pdbx_description
1 polymer ?
#
loop_
_entity_poly.entity_id
_entity_poly.type
_entity_poly.pdbx_seq_one_letter_code
_entity_poly.pdbx_strand_id
1 'polypeptide(L)'
;QNPLQQGGGRKGLPKSFLNRFTQVWMEELDAADMRAIAGSLFAALGAPLLEQLVGFVRALQAALARREFGAAGGPWDFNLRDVFRWCELMLAEQAPPHWRPGAFLDALFLQRFRSESDRKAALRLYRESMGGCDAAQLPPLQPHFAVSSRWVQVGCAWLPRAAAQLPPPPPLQLLHGMLRPLQALILGVRMGWMCVVSGEGGAGKSSSLRLLAQLSGARLEETVLSTATDTTELLGCFEQTELSRLQLETLQEADELGRSLISQLAVVGVSEVSRKCLGRRACALSLWKGGGGG
;
A
#
# COMPACT_ATOMS: atom_id res chain seq x y z
N GLN A 1 -21.53 15.80 -12.73
CA GLN A 1 -20.31 16.27 -13.42
C GLN A 1 -19.13 16.07 -12.48
N ASN A 2 -17.96 15.64 -12.96
CA ASN A 2 -16.78 15.61 -12.09
C ASN A 2 -16.41 17.04 -11.66
N PRO A 3 -16.18 17.31 -10.36
CA PRO A 3 -15.84 18.64 -9.89
C PRO A 3 -14.62 19.21 -10.63
N LEU A 4 -14.72 20.44 -11.12
CA LEU A 4 -13.66 21.11 -11.90
C LEU A 4 -12.35 21.23 -11.10
N GLN A 5 -12.43 21.28 -9.77
CA GLN A 5 -11.30 21.45 -8.87
C GLN A 5 -10.59 20.14 -8.49
N GLN A 6 -11.18 18.96 -8.75
CA GLN A 6 -10.62 17.67 -8.32
C GLN A 6 -9.73 16.97 -9.37
N GLY A 7 -9.55 17.57 -10.55
CA GLY A 7 -8.65 17.03 -11.58
C GLY A 7 -7.68 18.12 -12.04
N GLY A 8 -6.45 18.09 -11.54
CA GLY A 8 -5.40 19.06 -11.89
C GLY A 8 -5.21 19.18 -13.41
N GLY A 9 -5.81 20.21 -14.01
CA GLY A 9 -5.71 20.52 -15.45
C GLY A 9 -6.96 20.22 -16.29
N ARG A 10 -8.08 19.74 -15.73
CA ARG A 10 -9.31 19.49 -16.50
C ARG A 10 -10.04 20.80 -16.81
N LYS A 11 -10.10 21.18 -18.09
CA LYS A 11 -10.96 22.29 -18.55
C LYS A 11 -12.43 21.90 -18.41
N GLY A 12 -13.25 22.86 -17.99
CA GLY A 12 -14.69 22.65 -17.90
C GLY A 12 -15.32 22.40 -19.27
N LEU A 13 -16.39 21.61 -19.29
CA LEU A 13 -17.15 21.37 -20.50
C LEU A 13 -17.70 22.71 -21.03
N PRO A 14 -17.64 22.96 -22.36
CA PRO A 14 -18.20 24.16 -22.95
C PRO A 14 -19.68 24.33 -22.61
N LYS A 15 -20.13 25.57 -22.41
CA LYS A 15 -21.54 25.89 -22.12
C LYS A 15 -22.49 25.36 -23.21
N SER A 16 -22.05 25.37 -24.47
CA SER A 16 -22.79 24.79 -25.60
C SER A 16 -23.00 23.28 -25.48
N PHE A 17 -22.13 22.57 -24.78
CA PHE A 17 -22.26 21.15 -24.49
C PHE A 17 -23.15 20.92 -23.27
N LEU A 18 -22.94 21.67 -22.18
CA LEU A 18 -23.76 21.57 -20.96
C LEU A 18 -25.24 21.86 -21.21
N ASN A 19 -25.56 22.79 -22.13
CA ASN A 19 -26.92 23.14 -22.49
C ASN A 19 -27.66 22.04 -23.29
N ARG A 20 -26.97 20.99 -23.75
CA ARG A 20 -27.57 19.86 -24.48
C ARG A 20 -28.04 18.73 -23.56
N PHE A 21 -27.73 18.79 -22.26
CA PHE A 21 -28.06 17.74 -21.29
C PHE A 21 -28.88 18.29 -20.13
N THR A 22 -29.77 17.45 -19.60
CA THR A 22 -30.43 17.70 -18.32
C THR A 22 -29.43 17.52 -17.19
N GLN A 23 -29.29 18.55 -16.34
CA GLN A 23 -28.41 18.50 -15.18
C GLN A 23 -29.18 17.99 -13.97
N VAL A 24 -28.73 16.88 -13.41
CA VAL A 24 -29.24 16.33 -12.15
C VAL A 24 -28.22 16.60 -11.06
N TRP A 25 -28.67 17.22 -9.98
CA TRP A 25 -27.86 17.49 -8.80
C TRP A 25 -28.09 16.35 -7.80
N MET A 26 -27.00 15.75 -7.34
CA MET A 26 -27.04 14.70 -6.32
C MET A 26 -26.53 15.29 -5.02
N GLU A 27 -27.29 15.09 -3.95
CA GLU A 27 -26.89 15.54 -2.61
C GLU A 27 -25.76 14.64 -2.08
N GLU A 28 -24.88 15.23 -1.28
CA GLU A 28 -23.84 14.48 -0.59
C GLU A 28 -24.44 13.68 0.56
N LEU A 29 -23.88 12.50 0.82
CA LEU A 29 -24.30 11.65 1.93
C LEU A 29 -24.16 12.38 3.27
N ASP A 30 -25.22 12.34 4.07
CA ASP A 30 -25.20 12.90 5.41
C ASP A 30 -24.66 11.90 6.45
N ALA A 31 -24.62 12.30 7.72
CA ALA A 31 -24.13 11.43 8.78
C ALA A 31 -25.10 10.27 9.10
N ALA A 32 -26.40 10.43 8.87
CA ALA A 32 -27.39 9.36 9.05
C ALA A 32 -27.26 8.31 7.95
N ASP A 33 -27.09 8.74 6.70
CA ASP A 33 -26.84 7.87 5.54
C ASP A 33 -25.57 7.05 5.73
N MET A 34 -24.46 7.70 6.11
CA MET A 34 -23.19 7.01 6.35
C MET A 34 -23.33 5.96 7.47
N ARG A 35 -24.04 6.27 8.56
CA ARG A 35 -24.31 5.33 9.65
C ARG A 35 -25.20 4.17 9.19
N ALA A 36 -26.24 4.44 8.42
CA ALA A 36 -27.15 3.40 7.91
C ALA A 36 -26.41 2.43 6.98
N ILE A 37 -25.63 2.97 6.02
CA ILE A 37 -24.85 2.16 5.09
C ILE A 37 -23.79 1.36 5.85
N ALA A 38 -23.00 1.99 6.71
CA ALA A 38 -21.96 1.30 7.48
C ALA A 38 -22.57 0.24 8.44
N GLY A 39 -23.71 0.54 9.06
CA GLY A 39 -24.45 -0.37 9.93
C GLY A 39 -24.93 -1.62 9.20
N SER A 40 -25.37 -1.47 7.94
CA SER A 40 -25.79 -2.60 7.11
C SER A 40 -24.63 -3.52 6.71
N LEU A 41 -23.44 -2.96 6.43
CA LEU A 41 -22.28 -3.70 5.94
C LEU A 41 -21.40 -4.26 7.06
N PHE A 42 -21.31 -3.56 8.20
CA PHE A 42 -20.37 -3.85 9.28
C PHE A 42 -21.08 -4.04 10.63
N ALA A 43 -22.24 -4.70 10.61
CA ALA A 43 -23.07 -4.93 11.80
C ALA A 43 -22.31 -5.54 12.99
N ALA A 44 -21.28 -6.35 12.72
CA ALA A 44 -20.43 -6.98 13.75
C ALA A 44 -19.67 -5.97 14.65
N LEU A 45 -19.44 -4.74 14.19
CA LEU A 45 -18.77 -3.68 14.96
C LEU A 45 -19.70 -3.01 15.98
N GLY A 46 -21.02 -3.12 15.78
CA GLY A 46 -22.04 -2.50 16.64
C GLY A 46 -22.31 -1.02 16.33
N ALA A 47 -23.57 -0.62 16.49
CA ALA A 47 -24.03 0.73 16.18
C ALA A 47 -23.31 1.86 16.96
N PRO A 48 -23.03 1.74 18.28
CA PRO A 48 -22.36 2.80 19.02
C PRO A 48 -20.98 3.12 18.48
N LEU A 49 -20.22 2.08 18.10
CA LEU A 49 -18.89 2.23 17.55
C LEU A 49 -18.94 2.90 16.17
N LEU A 50 -19.81 2.41 15.28
CA LEU A 50 -19.97 2.99 13.94
C LEU A 50 -20.40 4.45 13.99
N GLU A 51 -21.25 4.83 14.95
CA GLU A 51 -21.62 6.23 15.19
C GLU A 51 -20.41 7.09 15.57
N GLN A 52 -19.51 6.58 16.42
CA GLN A 52 -18.27 7.28 16.75
C GLN A 52 -17.32 7.40 15.56
N LEU A 53 -17.15 6.34 14.75
CA LEU A 53 -16.27 6.36 13.56
C LEU A 53 -16.78 7.37 12.51
N VAL A 54 -18.08 7.34 12.21
CA VAL A 54 -18.71 8.30 11.28
C VAL A 54 -18.63 9.72 11.83
N GLY A 55 -18.90 9.89 13.14
CA GLY A 55 -18.79 11.17 13.83
C GLY A 55 -17.41 11.79 13.70
N PHE A 56 -16.34 10.99 13.92
CA PHE A 56 -14.97 11.44 13.72
C PHE A 56 -14.70 11.89 12.28
N VAL A 57 -15.02 11.05 11.28
CA VAL A 57 -14.76 11.36 9.87
C VAL A 57 -15.49 12.63 9.43
N ARG A 58 -16.74 12.82 9.85
CA ARG A 58 -17.52 14.04 9.57
C ARG A 58 -16.96 15.26 10.27
N ALA A 59 -16.57 15.15 11.53
CA ALA A 59 -15.94 16.24 12.27
C ALA A 59 -14.61 16.66 11.62
N LEU A 60 -13.80 15.68 11.20
CA LEU A 60 -12.54 15.89 10.50
C LEU A 60 -12.76 16.63 9.17
N GLN A 61 -13.68 16.14 8.35
CA GLN A 61 -14.03 16.77 7.07
C GLN A 61 -14.53 18.21 7.27
N ALA A 62 -15.38 18.44 8.27
CA ALA A 62 -15.93 19.77 8.55
C ALA A 62 -14.87 20.76 9.04
N ALA A 63 -13.94 20.34 9.90
CA ALA A 63 -12.83 21.18 10.37
C ALA A 63 -11.88 21.58 9.22
N LEU A 64 -11.62 20.66 8.30
CA LEU A 64 -10.80 20.92 7.11
C LEU A 64 -11.52 21.82 6.10
N ALA A 65 -12.83 21.64 5.92
CA ALA A 65 -13.65 22.53 5.10
C ALA A 65 -13.66 23.97 5.65
N ARG A 66 -13.69 24.12 6.98
CA ARG A 66 -13.53 25.42 7.69
C ARG A 66 -12.10 25.94 7.69
N ARG A 67 -11.13 25.17 7.16
CA ARG A 67 -9.69 25.48 7.14
C ARG A 67 -9.10 25.78 8.53
N GLU A 68 -9.61 25.09 9.55
CA GLU A 68 -9.08 25.21 10.92
C GLU A 68 -7.64 24.69 11.01
N PHE A 69 -7.32 23.69 10.19
CA PHE A 69 -5.98 23.13 10.01
C PHE A 69 -5.87 22.45 8.64
N GLY A 70 -4.71 21.85 8.32
CA GLY A 70 -4.50 21.15 7.05
C GLY A 70 -4.21 22.10 5.89
N ALA A 71 -3.51 23.21 6.13
CA ALA A 71 -3.21 24.18 5.07
C ALA A 71 -2.27 23.61 3.99
N ALA A 72 -1.41 22.64 4.33
CA ALA A 72 -0.40 22.07 3.44
C ALA A 72 -0.69 20.61 3.08
N GLY A 73 -0.67 20.29 1.79
CA GLY A 73 -0.82 18.92 1.29
C GLY A 73 -2.24 18.49 0.92
N GLY A 74 -3.20 19.42 0.95
CA GLY A 74 -4.54 19.21 0.39
C GLY A 74 -4.56 19.18 -1.15
N PRO A 75 -5.75 19.03 -1.77
CA PRO A 75 -7.08 18.99 -1.15
C PRO A 75 -7.30 17.72 -0.30
N TRP A 76 -8.05 17.88 0.80
CA TRP A 76 -8.45 16.77 1.65
C TRP A 76 -9.86 16.34 1.32
N ASP A 77 -10.06 15.04 1.17
CA ASP A 77 -11.36 14.43 0.98
C ASP A 77 -11.43 13.24 1.93
N PHE A 78 -12.21 13.41 3.00
CA PHE A 78 -12.55 12.36 3.96
C PHE A 78 -14.03 12.02 3.79
N ASN A 79 -14.30 10.76 3.45
CA ASN A 79 -15.64 10.30 3.08
C ASN A 79 -15.93 8.89 3.61
N LEU A 80 -17.07 8.33 3.19
CA LEU A 80 -17.54 7.02 3.64
C LEU A 80 -16.54 5.89 3.36
N ARG A 81 -15.68 6.03 2.33
CA ARG A 81 -14.63 5.03 2.04
C ARG A 81 -13.59 4.95 3.15
N ASP A 82 -13.28 6.06 3.83
CA ASP A 82 -12.35 6.05 4.95
C ASP A 82 -12.95 5.29 6.15
N VAL A 83 -14.27 5.44 6.38
CA VAL A 83 -15.00 4.65 7.38
C VAL A 83 -14.95 3.16 7.01
N PHE A 84 -15.18 2.81 5.75
CA PHE A 84 -15.13 1.42 5.28
C PHE A 84 -13.75 0.80 5.50
N ARG A 85 -12.69 1.48 5.07
CA ARG A 85 -11.30 1.00 5.29
C ARG A 85 -11.00 0.79 6.77
N TRP A 86 -11.49 1.69 7.62
CA TRP A 86 -11.30 1.56 9.06
C TRP A 86 -12.02 0.33 9.61
N CYS A 87 -13.28 0.10 9.19
CA CYS A 87 -14.08 -1.05 9.59
C CYS A 87 -13.46 -2.37 9.07
N GLU A 88 -13.11 -2.44 7.79
CA GLU A 88 -12.46 -3.60 7.15
C GLU A 88 -11.18 -3.98 7.89
N LEU A 89 -10.34 -3.00 8.22
CA LEU A 89 -9.08 -3.24 8.90
C LEU A 89 -9.28 -3.74 10.33
N MET A 90 -10.28 -3.21 11.04
CA MET A 90 -10.64 -3.70 12.36
C MET A 90 -11.12 -5.15 12.32
N LEU A 91 -12.00 -5.48 11.38
CA LEU A 91 -12.50 -6.85 11.21
C LEU A 91 -11.41 -7.84 10.80
N ALA A 92 -10.42 -7.40 10.01
CA ALA A 92 -9.30 -8.24 9.58
C ALA A 92 -8.29 -8.49 10.71
N GLU A 93 -8.07 -7.53 11.59
CA GLU A 93 -6.93 -7.52 12.52
C GLU A 93 -7.29 -7.64 14.01
N GLN A 94 -8.56 -7.54 14.34
CA GLN A 94 -9.05 -7.59 15.70
C GLN A 94 -10.16 -8.62 15.84
N ALA A 95 -10.36 -9.09 17.07
CA ALA A 95 -11.39 -10.07 17.38
C ALA A 95 -12.47 -9.44 18.27
N PRO A 96 -13.76 -9.77 18.05
CA PRO A 96 -14.83 -9.39 18.97
C PRO A 96 -14.55 -9.92 20.40
N PRO A 97 -15.06 -9.28 21.46
CA PRO A 97 -15.88 -8.05 21.46
C PRO A 97 -15.05 -6.76 21.57
N HIS A 98 -13.71 -6.84 21.58
CA HIS A 98 -12.85 -5.71 21.89
C HIS A 98 -12.31 -5.05 20.63
N TRP A 99 -12.95 -3.95 20.27
CA TRP A 99 -12.58 -3.13 19.12
C TRP A 99 -11.75 -1.93 19.56
N ARG A 100 -10.60 -1.72 18.92
CA ARG A 100 -9.66 -0.61 19.18
C ARG A 100 -9.43 0.20 17.90
N PRO A 101 -10.27 1.19 17.60
CA PRO A 101 -10.12 2.03 16.42
C PRO A 101 -8.80 2.81 16.41
N GLY A 102 -8.33 3.22 17.59
CA GLY A 102 -7.11 4.02 17.76
C GLY A 102 -5.83 3.32 17.27
N ALA A 103 -5.84 1.99 17.19
CA ALA A 103 -4.71 1.19 16.69
C ALA A 103 -4.36 1.52 15.22
N PHE A 104 -5.34 1.97 14.43
CA PHE A 104 -5.17 2.24 12.99
C PHE A 104 -5.26 3.72 12.62
N LEU A 105 -5.55 4.59 13.59
CA LEU A 105 -5.72 6.03 13.39
C LEU A 105 -4.50 6.66 12.70
N ASP A 106 -3.30 6.26 13.11
CA ASP A 106 -2.08 6.80 12.53
C ASP A 106 -1.93 6.48 11.04
N ALA A 107 -2.08 5.20 10.69
CA ALA A 107 -1.92 4.72 9.32
C ALA A 107 -3.00 5.26 8.38
N LEU A 108 -4.25 5.33 8.84
CA LEU A 108 -5.39 5.73 8.00
C LEU A 108 -5.56 7.25 7.88
N PHE A 109 -5.28 8.01 8.95
CA PHE A 109 -5.60 9.43 9.02
C PHE A 109 -4.38 10.31 9.28
N LEU A 110 -3.62 10.08 10.36
CA LEU A 110 -2.59 11.04 10.79
C LEU A 110 -1.42 11.14 9.81
N GLN A 111 -0.98 10.03 9.21
CA GLN A 111 0.12 10.04 8.25
C GLN A 111 -0.22 10.80 6.95
N ARG A 112 -1.50 11.06 6.65
CA ARG A 112 -1.91 11.89 5.50
C ARG A 112 -1.52 13.36 5.69
N PHE A 113 -1.49 13.85 6.93
CA PHE A 113 -1.13 15.23 7.23
C PHE A 113 0.38 15.46 7.13
N ARG A 114 0.77 16.59 6.53
CA ARG A 114 2.17 16.98 6.33
C ARG A 114 2.81 17.51 7.61
N SER A 115 2.12 18.38 8.33
CA SER A 115 2.66 19.04 9.51
C SER A 115 2.32 18.28 10.79
N GLU A 116 3.19 18.38 11.80
CA GLU A 116 2.94 17.78 13.11
C GLU A 116 1.80 18.49 13.86
N SER A 117 1.61 19.78 13.65
CA SER A 117 0.49 20.56 14.20
C SER A 117 -0.85 20.04 13.69
N ASP A 118 -0.97 19.76 12.39
CA ASP A 118 -2.20 19.20 11.81
C ASP A 118 -2.48 17.79 12.35
N ARG A 119 -1.44 16.97 12.53
CA ARG A 119 -1.57 15.64 13.16
C ARG A 119 -2.09 15.75 14.59
N LYS A 120 -1.58 16.71 15.37
CA LYS A 120 -2.05 16.97 16.74
C LYS A 120 -3.50 17.46 16.76
N ALA A 121 -3.90 18.31 15.82
CA ALA A 121 -5.28 18.77 15.68
C ALA A 121 -6.24 17.63 15.33
N ALA A 122 -5.90 16.80 14.34
CA ALA A 122 -6.67 15.61 13.99
C ALA A 122 -6.77 14.62 15.15
N LEU A 123 -5.68 14.44 15.90
CA LEU A 123 -5.68 13.61 17.10
C LEU A 123 -6.59 14.18 18.20
N ARG A 124 -6.66 15.50 18.36
CA ARG A 124 -7.57 16.13 19.32
C ARG A 124 -9.03 15.85 18.99
N LEU A 125 -9.42 16.03 17.72
CA LEU A 125 -10.77 15.70 17.24
C LEU A 125 -11.12 14.22 17.43
N TYR A 126 -10.15 13.34 17.25
CA TYR A 126 -10.32 11.92 17.54
C TYR A 126 -10.67 11.68 19.02
N ARG A 127 -9.95 12.31 19.94
CA ARG A 127 -10.21 12.16 21.39
C ARG A 127 -11.59 12.66 21.79
N GLU A 128 -12.03 13.76 21.19
CA GLU A 128 -13.35 14.37 21.41
C GLU A 128 -14.49 13.47 20.89
N SER A 129 -14.33 12.89 19.69
CA SER A 129 -15.32 11.99 19.09
C SER A 129 -15.43 10.62 19.77
N MET A 130 -14.32 10.07 20.27
CA MET A 130 -14.28 8.75 20.92
C MET A 130 -14.57 8.78 22.43
N GLY A 131 -14.91 9.94 22.99
CA GLY A 131 -15.26 10.06 24.42
C GLY A 131 -14.12 9.77 25.39
N GLY A 132 -12.86 9.92 24.96
CA GLY A 132 -11.67 9.81 25.82
C GLY A 132 -11.27 8.40 26.29
N CYS A 133 -12.14 7.39 26.25
CA CYS A 133 -11.85 6.04 26.75
C CYS A 133 -10.80 5.29 25.90
N ASP A 134 -10.89 5.39 24.57
CA ASP A 134 -9.91 4.77 23.65
C ASP A 134 -8.65 5.65 23.46
N ALA A 135 -8.76 6.96 23.75
CA ALA A 135 -7.67 7.93 23.59
C ALA A 135 -6.44 7.63 24.46
N ALA A 136 -6.64 6.95 25.60
CA ALA A 136 -5.56 6.53 26.50
C ALA A 136 -4.77 5.31 25.97
N GLN A 137 -5.27 4.61 24.95
CA GLN A 137 -4.73 3.33 24.46
C GLN A 137 -4.09 3.46 23.06
N LEU A 138 -3.78 4.68 22.61
CA LEU A 138 -3.13 4.90 21.32
C LEU A 138 -1.79 4.17 21.26
N PRO A 139 -1.47 3.49 20.13
CA PRO A 139 -0.21 2.78 19.98
C PRO A 139 0.98 3.74 20.10
N PRO A 140 2.16 3.24 20.52
CA PRO A 140 3.36 4.05 20.61
C PRO A 140 3.69 4.68 19.26
N LEU A 141 4.17 5.93 19.28
CA LEU A 141 4.47 6.67 18.06
C LEU A 141 5.54 5.98 17.21
N GLN A 142 6.44 5.24 17.84
CA GLN A 142 7.45 4.42 17.18
C GLN A 142 7.06 2.94 17.30
N PRO A 143 6.68 2.30 16.18
CA PRO A 143 6.37 0.87 16.21
C PRO A 143 7.66 0.05 16.33
N HIS A 144 7.58 -1.07 17.04
CA HIS A 144 8.65 -2.07 17.07
C HIS A 144 8.73 -2.82 15.73
N PHE A 145 9.88 -3.40 15.42
CA PHE A 145 10.03 -4.24 14.22
C PHE A 145 10.65 -5.58 14.59
N ALA A 146 10.27 -6.63 13.85
CA ALA A 146 10.85 -7.96 13.96
C ALA A 146 10.90 -8.61 12.58
N VAL A 147 12.03 -9.26 12.28
CA VAL A 147 12.25 -9.94 11.00
C VAL A 147 12.58 -11.40 11.28
N SER A 148 11.74 -12.29 10.78
CA SER A 148 11.94 -13.74 10.81
C SER A 148 12.34 -14.26 9.43
N SER A 149 12.67 -15.54 9.32
CA SER A 149 12.86 -16.21 8.02
C SER A 149 11.56 -16.34 7.22
N ARG A 150 10.40 -16.31 7.90
CA ARG A 150 9.07 -16.55 7.29
C ARG A 150 8.15 -15.34 7.25
N TRP A 151 8.43 -14.31 8.03
CA TRP A 151 7.57 -13.14 8.14
C TRP A 151 8.38 -11.90 8.51
N VAL A 152 7.84 -10.73 8.19
CA VAL A 152 8.31 -9.42 8.65
C VAL A 152 7.17 -8.71 9.36
N GLN A 153 7.46 -8.10 10.50
CA GLN A 153 6.48 -7.37 11.30
C GLN A 153 6.99 -5.97 11.63
N VAL A 154 6.11 -4.99 11.51
CA VAL A 154 6.32 -3.61 11.98
C VAL A 154 5.04 -3.17 12.73
N GLY A 155 5.15 -2.97 14.04
CA GLY A 155 4.03 -2.66 14.90
C GLY A 155 2.98 -3.79 14.89
N CYS A 156 1.73 -3.44 14.61
CA CYS A 156 0.65 -4.42 14.44
C CYS A 156 0.59 -5.05 13.03
N ALA A 157 1.40 -4.57 12.10
CA ALA A 157 1.32 -4.96 10.69
C ALA A 157 2.39 -6.02 10.37
N TRP A 158 2.03 -7.07 9.62
CA TRP A 158 2.99 -8.11 9.21
C TRP A 158 2.74 -8.61 7.77
N LEU A 159 3.80 -9.10 7.12
CA LEU A 159 3.74 -9.78 5.82
C LEU A 159 4.48 -11.12 5.88
N PRO A 160 3.99 -12.15 5.15
CA PRO A 160 4.77 -13.35 4.91
C PRO A 160 5.99 -13.03 4.03
N ARG A 161 7.07 -13.79 4.22
CA ARG A 161 8.27 -13.70 3.39
C ARG A 161 8.28 -14.81 2.35
N ALA A 162 8.45 -14.45 1.09
CA ALA A 162 8.70 -15.42 0.03
C ALA A 162 10.12 -15.99 0.15
N ALA A 163 10.27 -17.29 -0.14
CA ALA A 163 11.58 -17.97 -0.10
C ALA A 163 12.52 -17.50 -1.22
N ALA A 164 11.95 -17.01 -2.34
CA ALA A 164 12.71 -16.60 -3.52
C ALA A 164 13.41 -15.26 -3.28
N GLN A 165 14.63 -15.30 -2.77
CA GLN A 165 15.51 -14.14 -2.74
C GLN A 165 15.98 -13.88 -4.17
N LEU A 166 15.34 -12.93 -4.85
CA LEU A 166 15.90 -12.26 -6.02
C LEU A 166 17.32 -11.76 -5.67
N PRO A 167 18.25 -11.67 -6.65
CA PRO A 167 19.59 -11.17 -6.39
C PRO A 167 19.50 -9.83 -5.67
N PRO A 168 20.21 -9.65 -4.53
CA PRO A 168 19.97 -8.51 -3.67
C PRO A 168 20.36 -7.23 -4.41
N PRO A 169 19.46 -6.22 -4.49
CA PRO A 169 19.89 -4.84 -4.67
C PRO A 169 20.86 -4.45 -3.52
N PRO A 170 21.55 -3.30 -3.56
CA PRO A 170 22.36 -2.87 -2.42
C PRO A 170 21.54 -2.97 -1.12
N PRO A 171 22.09 -3.56 -0.04
CA PRO A 171 21.34 -3.84 1.17
C PRO A 171 20.85 -2.52 1.77
N LEU A 172 19.55 -2.27 1.72
CA LEU A 172 18.95 -1.11 2.35
C LEU A 172 18.91 -1.36 3.85
N GLN A 173 19.39 -0.40 4.63
CA GLN A 173 19.28 -0.45 6.09
C GLN A 173 17.89 0.01 6.52
N LEU A 174 17.38 -0.61 7.57
CA LEU A 174 16.12 -0.20 8.19
C LEU A 174 16.38 0.97 9.14
N LEU A 175 15.75 2.12 8.84
CA LEU A 175 15.83 3.32 9.68
C LEU A 175 14.56 3.46 10.54
N HIS A 176 14.73 3.88 11.79
CA HIS A 176 13.61 4.12 12.71
C HIS A 176 12.55 5.09 12.16
N GLY A 177 12.98 6.12 11.41
CA GLY A 177 12.06 7.08 10.79
C GLY A 177 11.14 6.48 9.71
N MET A 178 11.53 5.33 9.13
CA MET A 178 10.75 4.65 8.08
C MET A 178 9.73 3.67 8.66
N LEU A 179 9.75 3.39 9.98
CA LEU A 179 8.91 2.36 10.58
C LEU A 179 7.41 2.69 10.51
N ARG A 180 7.00 3.96 10.73
CA ARG A 180 5.57 4.33 10.64
C ARG A 180 5.03 4.23 9.20
N PRO A 181 5.73 4.78 8.17
CA PRO A 181 5.33 4.56 6.79
C PRO A 181 5.35 3.08 6.37
N LEU A 182 6.35 2.31 6.81
CA LEU A 182 6.42 0.87 6.51
C LEU A 182 5.25 0.10 7.11
N GLN A 183 4.85 0.41 8.35
CA GLN A 183 3.65 -0.17 8.96
C GLN A 183 2.41 0.11 8.09
N ALA A 184 2.19 1.36 7.69
CA ALA A 184 1.06 1.72 6.84
C ALA A 184 1.09 1.02 5.47
N LEU A 185 2.28 0.89 4.86
CA LEU A 185 2.47 0.17 3.60
C LEU A 185 2.17 -1.32 3.75
N ILE A 186 2.63 -1.97 4.82
CA ILE A 186 2.32 -3.37 5.10
C ILE A 186 0.80 -3.58 5.22
N LEU A 187 0.13 -2.72 5.99
CA LEU A 187 -1.32 -2.78 6.13
C LEU A 187 -2.01 -2.65 4.76
N GLY A 188 -1.61 -1.66 3.95
CA GLY A 188 -2.19 -1.45 2.64
C GLY A 188 -1.98 -2.63 1.68
N VAL A 189 -0.78 -3.20 1.62
CA VAL A 189 -0.49 -4.39 0.81
C VAL A 189 -1.33 -5.58 1.26
N ARG A 190 -1.41 -5.82 2.57
CA ARG A 190 -2.17 -6.95 3.13
C ARG A 190 -3.67 -6.83 2.87
N MET A 191 -4.22 -5.62 2.92
CA MET A 191 -5.63 -5.36 2.61
C MET A 191 -5.92 -5.29 1.10
N GLY A 192 -4.91 -5.40 0.24
CA GLY A 192 -5.08 -5.28 -1.21
C GLY A 192 -5.45 -3.87 -1.66
N TRP A 193 -5.10 -2.85 -0.88
CA TRP A 193 -5.39 -1.46 -1.20
C TRP A 193 -4.31 -0.83 -2.08
N MET A 194 -4.72 0.06 -3.00
CA MET A 194 -3.77 0.90 -3.72
C MET A 194 -3.14 1.93 -2.78
N CYS A 195 -1.82 1.86 -2.63
CA CYS A 195 -1.04 2.76 -1.79
C CYS A 195 -0.45 3.90 -2.61
N VAL A 196 -0.61 5.14 -2.13
CA VAL A 196 0.05 6.33 -2.71
C VAL A 196 1.03 6.89 -1.69
N VAL A 197 2.33 6.82 -2.01
CA VAL A 197 3.39 7.39 -1.16
C VAL A 197 3.74 8.78 -1.67
N SER A 198 3.47 9.80 -0.85
CA SER A 198 3.68 11.19 -1.23
C SER A 198 4.52 11.92 -0.18
N GLY A 199 5.35 12.87 -0.62
CA GLY A 199 6.28 13.61 0.24
C GLY A 199 7.39 14.27 -0.56
N GLU A 200 8.21 15.07 0.11
CA GLU A 200 9.31 15.83 -0.50
C GLU A 200 10.37 14.95 -1.20
N GLY A 201 11.13 15.54 -2.11
CA GLY A 201 12.29 14.90 -2.72
C GLY A 201 13.30 14.47 -1.66
N GLY A 202 13.90 13.29 -1.81
CA GLY A 202 14.88 12.78 -0.84
C GLY A 202 14.31 12.15 0.45
N ALA A 203 12.99 12.18 0.68
CA ALA A 203 12.37 11.61 1.89
C ALA A 203 12.38 10.06 1.98
N GLY A 204 13.07 9.36 1.08
CA GLY A 204 13.18 7.89 1.12
C GLY A 204 11.93 7.12 0.64
N LYS A 205 11.09 7.72 -0.21
CA LYS A 205 9.85 7.10 -0.72
C LYS A 205 10.10 5.77 -1.45
N SER A 206 10.87 5.82 -2.55
CA SER A 206 11.24 4.63 -3.32
C SER A 206 12.06 3.65 -2.48
N SER A 207 12.96 4.17 -1.64
CA SER A 207 13.73 3.34 -0.71
C SER A 207 12.85 2.56 0.27
N SER A 208 11.73 3.13 0.73
CA SER A 208 10.78 2.43 1.61
C SER A 208 10.10 1.26 0.91
N LEU A 209 9.69 1.44 -0.36
CA LEU A 209 9.08 0.38 -1.16
C LEU A 209 10.08 -0.72 -1.51
N ARG A 210 11.29 -0.34 -1.94
CA ARG A 210 12.40 -1.29 -2.19
C ARG A 210 12.77 -2.07 -0.95
N LEU A 211 12.87 -1.41 0.21
CA LEU A 211 13.14 -2.06 1.49
C LEU A 211 12.02 -3.03 1.86
N LEU A 212 10.76 -2.63 1.72
CA LEU A 212 9.63 -3.51 2.00
C LEU A 212 9.64 -4.77 1.12
N ALA A 213 9.93 -4.61 -0.18
CA ALA A 213 10.06 -5.73 -1.12
C ALA A 213 11.24 -6.65 -0.77
N GLN A 214 12.39 -6.09 -0.40
CA GLN A 214 13.54 -6.86 0.09
C GLN A 214 13.21 -7.65 1.37
N LEU A 215 12.50 -7.02 2.31
CA LEU A 215 12.10 -7.65 3.56
C LEU A 215 11.06 -8.75 3.34
N SER A 216 10.05 -8.53 2.50
CA SER A 216 9.03 -9.54 2.17
C SER A 216 9.50 -10.58 1.15
N GLY A 217 10.62 -10.35 0.46
CA GLY A 217 11.05 -11.19 -0.66
C GLY A 217 10.13 -11.09 -1.88
N ALA A 218 9.29 -10.06 -1.95
CA ALA A 218 8.40 -9.84 -3.08
C ALA A 218 9.15 -9.28 -4.28
N ARG A 219 8.71 -9.63 -5.49
CA ARG A 219 9.16 -9.02 -6.74
C ARG A 219 8.60 -7.60 -6.82
N LEU A 220 9.49 -6.61 -6.95
CA LEU A 220 9.13 -5.21 -7.15
C LEU A 220 9.54 -4.81 -8.57
N GLU A 221 8.55 -4.45 -9.37
CA GLU A 221 8.75 -3.85 -10.69
C GLU A 221 8.53 -2.34 -10.58
N GLU A 222 9.49 -1.56 -11.04
CA GLU A 222 9.43 -0.10 -11.02
C GLU A 222 9.32 0.45 -12.43
N THR A 223 8.25 1.19 -12.69
CA THR A 223 8.05 1.91 -13.95
C THR A 223 8.06 3.41 -13.66
N VAL A 224 8.92 4.14 -14.37
CA VAL A 224 8.99 5.59 -14.27
C VAL A 224 7.95 6.20 -15.22
N LEU A 225 6.98 6.90 -14.65
CA LEU A 225 5.96 7.61 -15.44
C LEU A 225 6.43 9.04 -15.70
N SER A 226 6.44 9.43 -16.96
CA SER A 226 6.74 10.78 -17.40
C SER A 226 5.48 11.47 -17.93
N THR A 227 5.55 12.78 -18.20
CA THR A 227 4.44 13.51 -18.86
C THR A 227 4.17 13.05 -20.29
N ALA A 228 5.10 12.30 -20.90
CA ALA A 228 4.96 11.71 -22.23
C ALA A 228 4.47 10.26 -22.19
N THR A 229 4.31 9.67 -21.00
CA THR A 229 3.84 8.29 -20.87
C THR A 229 2.36 8.21 -21.21
N ASP A 230 2.06 7.56 -22.34
CA ASP A 230 0.70 7.35 -22.84
C ASP A 230 0.08 6.06 -22.30
N THR A 231 -1.25 5.96 -22.41
CA THR A 231 -2.01 4.76 -21.98
C THR A 231 -1.56 3.48 -22.66
N THR A 232 -0.99 3.59 -23.86
CA THR A 232 -0.48 2.48 -24.66
C THR A 232 0.80 1.88 -24.07
N GLU A 233 1.61 2.67 -23.36
CA GLU A 233 2.79 2.16 -22.65
C GLU A 233 2.39 1.31 -21.44
N LEU A 234 1.27 1.63 -20.79
CA LEU A 234 0.78 0.92 -19.60
C LEU A 234 -0.03 -0.33 -19.94
N LEU A 235 -0.91 -0.23 -20.93
CA LEU A 235 -1.78 -1.35 -21.34
C LEU A 235 -1.07 -2.29 -22.33
N GLY A 236 0.01 -1.83 -22.94
CA GLY A 236 0.67 -2.48 -24.06
C GLY A 236 0.10 -2.02 -25.40
N CYS A 237 0.98 -1.94 -26.39
CA CYS A 237 0.61 -1.78 -27.79
C CYS A 237 0.42 -3.14 -28.44
N PHE A 238 -0.37 -3.18 -29.50
CA PHE A 238 -0.27 -4.28 -30.46
C PHE A 238 1.11 -4.21 -31.13
N GLU A 239 1.91 -5.25 -30.93
CA GLU A 239 3.23 -5.42 -31.55
C GLU A 239 3.20 -6.71 -32.36
N GLN A 240 3.78 -6.70 -33.57
CA GLN A 240 3.87 -7.91 -34.39
C GLN A 240 4.74 -8.95 -33.68
N THR A 241 4.34 -10.21 -33.80
CA THR A 241 4.95 -11.31 -33.04
C THR A 241 6.36 -11.59 -33.53
N GLU A 242 7.36 -11.07 -32.82
CA GLU A 242 8.77 -11.33 -33.07
C GLU A 242 9.22 -12.60 -32.33
N LEU A 243 9.81 -13.57 -33.05
CA LEU A 243 10.28 -14.85 -32.48
C LEU A 243 11.33 -14.65 -31.37
N SER A 244 12.15 -13.60 -31.47
CA SER A 244 13.19 -13.26 -30.49
C SER A 244 12.61 -12.91 -29.11
N ARG A 245 11.42 -12.30 -29.06
CA ARG A 245 10.75 -11.95 -27.81
C ARG A 245 10.21 -13.17 -27.10
N LEU A 246 9.57 -14.09 -27.83
CA LEU A 246 9.12 -15.37 -27.29
C LEU A 246 10.29 -16.19 -26.73
N GLN A 247 11.45 -16.15 -27.40
CA GLN A 247 12.68 -16.77 -26.89
C GLN A 247 13.16 -16.10 -25.59
N LEU A 248 13.08 -14.78 -25.49
CA LEU A 248 13.47 -14.07 -24.26
C LEU A 248 12.52 -14.37 -23.10
N GLU A 249 11.20 -14.37 -23.34
CA GLU A 249 10.18 -14.69 -22.34
C GLU A 249 10.37 -16.12 -21.80
N THR A 250 10.55 -17.09 -22.68
CA THR A 250 10.83 -18.49 -22.28
C THR A 250 12.14 -18.65 -21.51
N LEU A 251 13.20 -17.91 -21.88
CA LEU A 251 14.46 -17.91 -21.12
C LEU A 251 14.30 -17.28 -19.73
N GLN A 252 13.51 -16.21 -19.60
CA GLN A 252 13.21 -15.57 -18.31
C GLN A 252 12.41 -16.50 -17.40
N GLU A 253 11.37 -17.16 -17.94
CA GLU A 253 10.60 -18.16 -17.19
C GLU A 253 11.49 -19.33 -16.71
N ALA A 254 12.39 -19.81 -17.57
CA ALA A 254 13.33 -20.88 -17.20
C ALA A 254 14.30 -20.44 -16.08
N ASP A 255 14.81 -19.21 -16.12
CA ASP A 255 15.68 -18.66 -15.07
C ASP A 255 14.92 -18.45 -13.74
N GLU A 256 13.68 -17.96 -13.79
CA GLU A 256 12.81 -17.80 -12.62
C GLU A 256 12.51 -19.16 -11.95
N LEU A 257 12.17 -20.18 -12.74
CA LEU A 257 11.98 -21.54 -12.26
C LEU A 257 13.27 -22.11 -11.64
N GLY A 258 14.41 -21.89 -12.28
CA GLY A 258 15.72 -22.31 -11.79
C GLY A 258 16.05 -21.68 -10.43
N ARG A 259 15.83 -20.37 -10.27
CA ARG A 259 16.05 -19.65 -9.00
C ARG A 259 15.10 -20.11 -7.90
N SER A 260 13.83 -20.34 -8.23
CA SER A 260 12.85 -20.88 -7.29
C SER A 260 13.28 -22.25 -6.75
N LEU A 261 13.72 -23.15 -7.64
CA LEU A 261 14.20 -24.48 -7.26
C LEU A 261 15.42 -24.42 -6.34
N ILE A 262 16.39 -23.56 -6.66
CA ILE A 262 17.60 -23.36 -5.83
C ILE A 262 17.23 -22.83 -4.44
N SER A 263 16.32 -21.85 -4.37
CA SER A 263 15.83 -21.30 -3.11
C SER A 263 15.16 -22.37 -2.24
N GLN A 264 14.27 -23.19 -2.82
CA GLN A 264 13.60 -24.27 -2.11
C GLN A 264 14.61 -25.30 -1.57
N LEU A 265 15.62 -25.68 -2.37
CA LEU A 265 16.68 -26.59 -1.95
C LEU A 265 17.56 -26.01 -0.83
N ALA A 266 17.77 -24.69 -0.80
CA ALA A 266 18.50 -24.03 0.27
C ALA A 266 17.72 -24.00 1.60
N VAL A 267 16.40 -23.85 1.55
CA VAL A 267 15.52 -23.80 2.74
C VAL A 267 15.27 -25.18 3.36
N VAL A 268 15.24 -26.24 2.55
CA VAL A 268 14.99 -27.62 3.03
C VAL A 268 16.18 -28.22 3.80
N GLY A 269 17.32 -27.53 3.84
CA GLY A 269 18.51 -28.04 4.50
C GLY A 269 19.15 -29.12 3.64
N VAL A 270 20.27 -28.77 3.01
CA VAL A 270 21.10 -29.74 2.31
C VAL A 270 21.81 -30.60 3.36
N SER A 271 21.15 -31.60 3.93
CA SER A 271 21.84 -32.61 4.74
C SER A 271 22.51 -33.69 3.88
N GLU A 272 22.08 -33.96 2.64
CA GLU A 272 22.70 -35.06 1.86
C GLU A 272 22.90 -34.85 0.34
N VAL A 273 22.33 -33.81 -0.30
CA VAL A 273 22.33 -33.74 -1.78
C VAL A 273 23.50 -32.92 -2.39
N SER A 274 24.20 -32.07 -1.63
CA SER A 274 25.20 -31.13 -2.22
C SER A 274 26.49 -31.76 -2.74
N ARG A 275 26.92 -32.93 -2.26
CA ARG A 275 28.23 -33.48 -2.69
C ARG A 275 28.22 -34.05 -4.10
N LYS A 276 27.07 -34.47 -4.63
CA LYS A 276 27.01 -35.07 -6.00
C LYS A 276 26.70 -34.05 -7.10
N CYS A 277 25.97 -32.97 -6.82
CA CYS A 277 25.59 -32.01 -7.86
C CYS A 277 26.67 -30.97 -8.18
N LEU A 278 27.52 -30.59 -7.21
CA LEU A 278 28.64 -29.68 -7.46
C LEU A 278 29.73 -30.29 -8.35
N GLY A 279 29.87 -31.61 -8.38
CA GLY A 279 30.78 -32.32 -9.29
C GLY A 279 30.34 -32.32 -10.76
N ARG A 280 29.06 -32.07 -11.07
CA ARG A 280 28.54 -32.06 -12.44
C ARG A 280 28.55 -30.70 -13.12
N ARG A 281 28.62 -29.59 -12.36
CA ARG A 281 28.80 -28.24 -12.92
C ARG A 281 30.15 -28.04 -13.61
N ALA A 282 31.19 -28.75 -13.17
CA ALA A 282 32.50 -28.74 -13.85
C ALA A 282 32.47 -29.43 -15.23
N CYS A 283 31.56 -30.38 -15.45
CA CYS A 283 31.49 -31.16 -16.68
C CYS A 283 30.65 -30.48 -17.79
N ALA A 284 29.64 -29.70 -17.42
CA ALA A 284 28.83 -28.95 -18.38
C ALA A 284 29.57 -27.72 -18.96
N LEU A 285 30.42 -27.06 -18.16
CA LEU A 285 31.25 -25.92 -18.62
C LEU A 285 32.45 -26.35 -19.49
N SER A 286 32.93 -27.59 -19.36
CA SER A 286 33.96 -28.13 -20.27
C SER A 286 33.41 -28.51 -21.65
N LEU A 287 32.12 -28.85 -21.77
CA LEU A 287 31.48 -29.17 -23.06
C LEU A 287 31.17 -27.92 -23.90
N TRP A 288 31.05 -26.73 -23.29
CA TRP A 288 30.75 -25.50 -24.03
C TRP A 288 31.99 -24.79 -24.59
N LYS A 289 33.21 -25.11 -24.11
CA LYS A 289 34.47 -24.58 -24.67
C LYS A 289 35.04 -25.38 -25.86
N GLY A 290 34.39 -26.47 -26.28
CA GLY A 290 34.91 -27.37 -27.32
C GLY A 290 34.29 -27.21 -28.72
N GLY A 291 33.35 -26.29 -28.95
CA GLY A 291 32.55 -26.22 -30.18
C GLY A 291 32.90 -25.10 -31.17
N GLY A 292 34.03 -24.40 -31.01
CA GLY A 292 34.45 -23.30 -31.87
C GLY A 292 35.85 -23.50 -32.42
N GLY A 293 35.99 -24.32 -33.46
CA GLY A 293 37.25 -24.53 -34.17
C GLY A 293 37.16 -25.72 -35.11
N GLY A 294 36.89 -25.44 -36.39
CA GLY A 294 36.76 -26.42 -37.47
C GLY A 294 35.76 -25.96 -38.50
#